data_AF-B4MBB4-F1
#
_entry.id   AF-B4MBB4-F1
#
_cell.length_a   1.000
_cell.length_b   1.000
_cell.length_c   1.000
_cell.angle_alpha   90.00
_cell.angle_beta   90.00
_cell.angle_gamma   90.00
#
_symmetry.space_group_name_H-M   'P 1'
#
loop_
_entity.id
_entity.type
_entity.pdbx_description
1 polymer ?
#
loop_
_entity_poly.entity_id
_entity_poly.type
_entity_poly.pdbx_seq_one_letter_code
_entity_poly.pdbx_strand_id
1 'polypeptide(L)'
;MSKMRGRVLIPLPNTGAMGRKRNNFYMRSVFILALCIFGLLQYHNFNYLDSRDALLSDALANDSADAILSMVPAPLHKYLTPHTRNHSAPAAAAVLQLNSSISGLSNSGFAAAATTINFEAYRPPNISEIKRQIVRYNELQLVLNEDTFGPLQNDSVIIVVQVHTRINYLRHLIVSLAQARDISKSLVVFSHDFYDDDINDLVQQIDFCKVLQIFYPYSMQTHPHEYPGVDPNDCPRNIKKEQALISNCNNALYPDLYGHYREAKFTQTKHHWWWKSNRVFNELEVTRFHTGLVLFLEEDHYVAEDFLYLLGMMQQRTKDLCPQCNILSLGTYLKTFNYYTYHSKTNKKSYASSLISSNSLLGSNRKNNYSNNNNNNGRSLPASSSSTSLKNAKVYVGDTVNADKNNNNNNNIKNNMNNKRTSHMNTVTAASNTNDVNSNYNNNNNNNKNGAQTWNYHVLPSLYSVYQKVESMPWISSKHNMGFAFNRTTWTSIRRCARHFCTYDDYNWDWSLQHVSQQCLQRKLHAMIVKGPRVFHIGECGVHHKNKNCESNQVISKVQHVLRIARNSHQLFPRSLMMTVPSLIKKSKLRKGNGGWGDLRDHELCLNMSLPTR
;
A
#
# COMPACT_ATOMS: atom_id res chain seq x y z
N MET A 1 64.67 -40.30 -48.25
CA MET A 1 65.87 -40.45 -47.42
C MET A 1 65.49 -41.10 -46.09
N SER A 2 66.34 -42.00 -45.63
CA SER A 2 66.17 -43.05 -44.61
C SER A 2 65.94 -42.56 -43.18
N LYS A 3 65.05 -43.22 -42.40
CA LYS A 3 65.45 -44.08 -41.26
C LYS A 3 64.26 -44.74 -40.55
N MET A 4 64.32 -46.06 -40.45
CA MET A 4 63.52 -46.90 -39.55
C MET A 4 63.94 -46.74 -38.08
N ARG A 5 63.00 -47.01 -37.16
CA ARG A 5 63.10 -47.68 -35.84
C ARG A 5 61.82 -47.32 -35.07
N GLY A 6 61.04 -48.19 -34.43
CA GLY A 6 61.02 -49.62 -34.18
C GLY A 6 59.76 -49.87 -33.32
N ARG A 7 59.02 -50.96 -33.56
CA ARG A 7 57.83 -51.32 -32.77
C ARG A 7 58.24 -51.98 -31.45
N VAL A 8 57.55 -51.67 -30.36
CA VAL A 8 57.35 -52.60 -29.23
C VAL A 8 55.85 -52.66 -28.95
N LEU A 9 55.29 -53.85 -29.15
CA LEU A 9 53.93 -54.23 -28.80
C LEU A 9 53.96 -54.87 -27.40
N ILE A 10 53.11 -54.40 -26.49
CA ILE A 10 52.75 -55.12 -25.26
C ILE A 10 51.28 -55.52 -25.39
N PRO A 11 50.94 -56.81 -25.41
CA PRO A 11 49.56 -57.28 -25.46
C PRO A 11 49.02 -57.51 -24.05
N LEU A 12 47.81 -57.02 -23.77
CA LEU A 12 46.99 -57.53 -22.67
C LEU A 12 45.51 -57.61 -23.12
N PRO A 13 44.75 -58.56 -22.56
CA PRO A 13 43.82 -59.39 -23.31
C PRO A 13 42.39 -58.82 -23.40
N ASN A 14 41.74 -59.17 -24.50
CA ASN A 14 40.30 -59.07 -24.69
C ASN A 14 39.60 -60.17 -23.87
N THR A 15 38.80 -59.81 -22.87
CA THR A 15 37.65 -60.65 -22.45
C THR A 15 36.53 -59.79 -21.85
N GLY A 16 35.31 -59.99 -22.35
CA GLY A 16 34.11 -59.90 -21.52
C GLY A 16 33.28 -58.62 -21.58
N ALA A 17 32.73 -58.30 -22.74
CA ALA A 17 31.46 -57.57 -22.78
C ALA A 17 30.34 -58.49 -22.23
N MET A 18 29.84 -58.22 -21.02
CA MET A 18 28.43 -58.40 -20.64
C MET A 18 28.22 -57.91 -19.20
N GLY A 19 27.29 -56.97 -19.00
CA GLY A 19 26.75 -56.66 -17.66
C GLY A 19 26.44 -55.20 -17.33
N ARG A 20 26.82 -54.21 -18.15
CA ARG A 20 26.68 -52.79 -17.78
C ARG A 20 25.62 -51.96 -18.52
N LYS A 21 24.69 -52.62 -19.23
CA LYS A 21 23.56 -51.93 -19.89
C LYS A 21 22.21 -52.04 -19.16
N ARG A 22 22.07 -52.92 -18.17
CA ARG A 22 20.78 -53.11 -17.47
C ARG A 22 20.53 -52.15 -16.31
N ASN A 23 21.57 -51.59 -15.69
CA ASN A 23 21.40 -50.76 -14.48
C ASN A 23 21.07 -49.27 -14.76
N ASN A 24 21.46 -48.73 -15.91
CA ASN A 24 21.15 -47.32 -16.25
C ASN A 24 19.69 -47.09 -16.63
N PHE A 25 19.00 -48.11 -17.14
CA PHE A 25 17.58 -48.01 -17.48
C PHE A 25 16.72 -47.99 -16.22
N TYR A 26 16.96 -48.90 -15.27
CA TYR A 26 16.25 -48.91 -13.99
C TYR A 26 16.49 -47.62 -13.18
N MET A 27 17.73 -47.12 -13.12
CA MET A 27 18.02 -45.87 -12.41
C MET A 27 17.35 -44.65 -13.06
N ARG A 28 17.28 -44.59 -14.41
CA ARG A 28 16.55 -43.52 -15.11
C ARG A 28 15.04 -43.63 -14.89
N SER A 29 14.48 -44.84 -14.93
CA SER A 29 13.07 -45.07 -14.67
C SER A 29 12.69 -44.71 -13.22
N VAL A 30 13.53 -45.05 -12.24
CA VAL A 30 13.32 -44.67 -10.83
C VAL A 30 13.43 -43.15 -10.64
N PHE A 31 14.38 -42.48 -11.32
CA PHE A 31 14.52 -41.04 -11.22
C PHE A 31 13.34 -40.29 -11.85
N ILE A 32 12.84 -40.77 -12.99
CA ILE A 32 11.64 -40.22 -13.63
C ILE A 32 10.41 -40.48 -12.75
N LEU A 33 10.27 -41.67 -12.17
CA LEU A 33 9.19 -41.98 -11.24
C LEU A 33 9.24 -41.06 -10.01
N ALA A 34 10.42 -40.81 -9.45
CA ALA A 34 10.60 -39.88 -8.33
C ALA A 34 10.24 -38.43 -8.71
N LEU A 35 10.58 -37.97 -9.92
CA LEU A 35 10.17 -36.66 -10.41
C LEU A 35 8.65 -36.57 -10.67
N CYS A 36 8.04 -37.65 -11.16
CA CYS A 36 6.59 -37.73 -11.33
C CYS A 36 5.87 -37.76 -9.98
N ILE A 37 6.37 -38.51 -9.00
CA ILE A 37 5.83 -38.51 -7.63
C ILE A 37 6.01 -37.15 -6.98
N PHE A 38 7.18 -36.51 -7.12
CA PHE A 38 7.40 -35.15 -6.62
C PHE A 38 6.49 -34.14 -7.32
N GLY A 39 6.31 -34.24 -8.63
CA GLY A 39 5.38 -33.41 -9.40
C GLY A 39 3.93 -33.62 -8.98
N LEU A 40 3.52 -34.87 -8.74
CA LEU A 40 2.20 -35.20 -8.22
C LEU A 40 2.01 -34.72 -6.79
N LEU A 41 3.01 -34.84 -5.92
CA LEU A 41 2.97 -34.32 -4.55
C LEU A 41 2.96 -32.79 -4.52
N GLN A 42 3.65 -32.12 -5.44
CA GLN A 42 3.58 -30.68 -5.61
C GLN A 42 2.22 -30.27 -6.17
N TYR A 43 1.67 -30.98 -7.16
CA TYR A 43 0.35 -30.74 -7.71
C TYR A 43 -0.77 -31.01 -6.69
N HIS A 44 -0.64 -32.06 -5.89
CA HIS A 44 -1.57 -32.36 -4.80
C HIS A 44 -1.43 -31.37 -3.66
N ASN A 45 -0.23 -30.92 -3.29
CA ASN A 45 -0.07 -29.84 -2.32
C ASN A 45 -0.62 -28.51 -2.85
N PHE A 46 -0.42 -28.21 -4.14
CA PHE A 46 -0.90 -26.98 -4.76
C PHE A 46 -2.43 -26.98 -4.86
N ASN A 47 -3.06 -28.07 -5.31
CA ASN A 47 -4.52 -28.20 -5.34
C ASN A 47 -5.14 -28.40 -3.97
N TYR A 48 -4.43 -29.00 -3.01
CA TYR A 48 -4.89 -29.08 -1.62
C TYR A 48 -4.82 -27.72 -0.94
N LEU A 49 -3.78 -26.91 -1.18
CA LEU A 49 -3.72 -25.52 -0.73
C LEU A 49 -4.80 -24.66 -1.41
N ASP A 50 -4.98 -24.78 -2.73
CA ASP A 50 -5.97 -24.00 -3.49
C ASP A 50 -7.41 -24.41 -3.14
N SER A 51 -7.67 -25.71 -2.90
CA SER A 51 -8.99 -26.19 -2.42
C SER A 51 -9.24 -25.84 -0.95
N ARG A 52 -8.20 -25.81 -0.09
CA ARG A 52 -8.36 -25.36 1.30
C ARG A 52 -8.53 -23.85 1.38
N ASP A 53 -7.83 -23.09 0.54
CA ASP A 53 -7.97 -21.64 0.42
C ASP A 53 -9.33 -21.27 -0.21
N ALA A 54 -9.86 -22.06 -1.14
CA ALA A 54 -11.22 -21.89 -1.67
C ALA A 54 -12.31 -22.26 -0.64
N LEU A 55 -12.14 -23.36 0.10
CA LEU A 55 -13.09 -23.78 1.15
C LEU A 55 -13.03 -22.85 2.38
N LEU A 56 -11.85 -22.31 2.73
CA LEU A 56 -11.69 -21.23 3.71
C LEU A 56 -12.26 -19.92 3.17
N SER A 57 -12.13 -19.62 1.88
CA SER A 57 -12.67 -18.40 1.27
C SER A 57 -14.20 -18.36 1.28
N ASP A 58 -14.88 -19.48 1.01
CA ASP A 58 -16.35 -19.57 1.03
C ASP A 58 -16.91 -19.56 2.46
N ALA A 59 -16.23 -20.19 3.42
CA ALA A 59 -16.61 -20.13 4.84
C ALA A 59 -16.33 -18.74 5.46
N LEU A 60 -15.21 -18.10 5.10
CA LEU A 60 -14.83 -16.78 5.62
C LEU A 60 -15.65 -15.64 4.99
N ALA A 61 -16.29 -15.78 3.83
CA ALA A 61 -17.01 -14.67 3.22
C ALA A 61 -18.19 -14.20 4.09
N ASN A 62 -19.04 -15.12 4.56
CA ASN A 62 -20.14 -14.80 5.48
C ASN A 62 -19.65 -14.55 6.91
N ASP A 63 -18.63 -15.28 7.39
CA ASP A 63 -18.06 -15.05 8.72
C ASP A 63 -17.24 -13.74 8.82
N SER A 64 -16.79 -13.16 7.70
CA SER A 64 -15.87 -12.03 7.72
C SER A 64 -16.55 -10.69 8.02
N ALA A 65 -17.80 -10.47 7.61
CA ALA A 65 -18.53 -9.25 7.96
C ALA A 65 -18.85 -9.23 9.47
N ASP A 66 -19.34 -10.34 10.02
CA ASP A 66 -19.60 -10.50 11.45
C ASP A 66 -18.29 -10.50 12.26
N ALA A 67 -17.21 -11.10 11.74
CA ALA A 67 -15.89 -11.02 12.36
C ALA A 67 -15.36 -9.57 12.36
N ILE A 68 -15.52 -8.81 11.28
CA ILE A 68 -15.13 -7.39 11.23
C ILE A 68 -15.93 -6.57 12.23
N LEU A 69 -17.25 -6.77 12.31
CA LEU A 69 -18.10 -6.12 13.32
C LEU A 69 -17.66 -6.48 14.74
N SER A 70 -17.35 -7.75 15.02
CA SER A 70 -16.87 -8.18 16.34
C SER A 70 -15.51 -7.59 16.73
N MET A 71 -14.68 -7.22 15.74
CA MET A 71 -13.37 -6.59 15.95
C MET A 71 -13.45 -5.07 16.11
N VAL A 72 -14.61 -4.46 15.83
CA VAL A 72 -14.83 -3.01 15.88
C VAL A 72 -15.72 -2.67 17.09
N PRO A 73 -15.39 -1.63 17.89
CA PRO A 73 -16.24 -1.20 18.99
C PRO A 73 -17.67 -0.88 18.53
N ALA A 74 -18.68 -1.35 19.29
CA ALA A 74 -20.10 -1.21 18.95
C ALA A 74 -20.56 0.22 18.60
N PRO A 75 -20.09 1.31 19.27
CA PRO A 75 -20.47 2.67 18.89
C PRO A 75 -20.04 3.08 17.47
N LEU A 76 -19.07 2.38 16.89
CA LEU A 76 -18.55 2.65 15.54
C LEU A 76 -19.25 1.81 14.46
N HIS A 77 -20.13 0.87 14.82
CA HIS A 77 -20.86 0.05 13.85
C HIS A 77 -21.75 0.88 12.92
N LYS A 78 -22.23 2.04 13.39
CA LYS A 78 -22.99 3.02 12.57
C LYS A 78 -22.26 3.43 11.29
N TYR A 79 -20.93 3.43 11.31
CA TYR A 79 -20.11 3.76 10.14
C TYR A 79 -19.91 2.57 9.20
N LEU A 80 -20.18 1.33 9.63
CA LEU A 80 -20.04 0.13 8.80
C LEU A 80 -21.36 -0.32 8.18
N THR A 81 -22.48 0.00 8.83
CA THR A 81 -23.80 -0.34 8.32
C THR A 81 -24.23 0.66 7.25
N PRO A 82 -24.74 0.20 6.09
CA PRO A 82 -25.44 1.08 5.16
C PRO A 82 -26.63 1.72 5.86
N HIS A 83 -26.74 3.04 5.81
CA HIS A 83 -27.96 3.71 6.24
C HIS A 83 -29.01 3.51 5.16
N THR A 84 -30.15 2.88 5.51
CA THR A 84 -31.35 3.04 4.69
C THR A 84 -31.79 4.48 4.84
N ARG A 85 -31.97 5.20 3.72
CA ARG A 85 -32.65 6.50 3.73
C ARG A 85 -34.08 6.30 4.19
N ASN A 86 -34.31 6.21 5.50
CA ASN A 86 -35.63 6.37 6.07
C ASN A 86 -35.97 7.85 5.87
N HIS A 87 -37.07 8.12 5.17
CA HIS A 87 -37.55 9.47 4.78
C HIS A 87 -38.01 10.33 5.97
N SER A 88 -37.27 10.31 7.07
CA SER A 88 -37.31 11.32 8.12
C SER A 88 -36.03 12.14 7.96
N ALA A 89 -36.15 13.29 7.30
CA ALA A 89 -35.08 14.26 7.13
C ALA A 89 -34.34 14.48 8.46
N PRO A 90 -33.01 14.34 8.52
CA PRO A 90 -32.26 14.74 9.71
C PRO A 90 -32.37 16.26 9.84
N ALA A 91 -32.67 16.72 11.06
CA ALA A 91 -32.92 18.13 11.38
C ALA A 91 -31.75 19.09 11.01
N ALA A 92 -30.58 18.57 10.63
CA ALA A 92 -29.45 19.34 10.13
C ALA A 92 -29.66 19.92 8.72
N ALA A 93 -30.47 19.27 7.86
CA ALA A 93 -30.81 19.81 6.54
C ALA A 93 -31.93 20.86 6.61
N ALA A 94 -32.76 20.83 7.67
CA ALA A 94 -33.89 21.75 7.85
C ALA A 94 -33.46 23.16 8.29
N VAL A 95 -32.28 23.32 8.90
CA VAL A 95 -31.75 24.65 9.27
C VAL A 95 -31.27 25.45 8.04
N LEU A 96 -31.13 24.80 6.87
CA LEU A 96 -30.64 25.43 5.64
C LEU A 96 -31.74 25.80 4.63
N GLN A 97 -33.03 25.72 5.00
CA GLN A 97 -34.19 26.05 4.15
C GLN A 97 -35.17 27.06 4.77
N LEU A 98 -34.66 28.14 5.38
CA LEU A 98 -35.49 29.29 5.75
C LEU A 98 -34.89 30.59 5.22
N ASN A 99 -35.16 30.86 3.94
CA ASN A 99 -35.39 32.21 3.42
C ASN A 99 -35.85 32.14 1.96
N SER A 100 -37.15 31.89 1.79
CA SER A 100 -37.86 32.19 0.55
C SER A 100 -39.30 32.57 0.89
N SER A 101 -39.49 33.88 1.08
CA SER A 101 -40.69 34.67 0.79
C SER A 101 -42.06 34.00 1.00
N ILE A 102 -42.65 34.22 2.17
CA ILE A 102 -44.11 34.14 2.36
C ILE A 102 -44.69 35.51 2.01
N SER A 103 -45.36 35.60 0.86
CA SER A 103 -46.31 36.68 0.57
C SER A 103 -47.47 36.14 -0.25
N GLY A 104 -48.64 36.07 0.39
CA GLY A 104 -49.94 36.04 -0.28
C GLY A 104 -50.58 34.66 -0.46
N LEU A 105 -51.52 34.30 0.43
CA LEU A 105 -52.96 34.26 0.12
C LEU A 105 -53.73 33.57 1.27
N SER A 106 -54.72 34.30 1.74
CA SER A 106 -55.71 33.92 2.73
C SER A 106 -56.83 33.05 2.16
N ASN A 107 -57.38 32.22 3.03
CA ASN A 107 -58.76 31.71 3.12
C ASN A 107 -59.18 30.40 2.41
N SER A 108 -59.64 29.51 3.30
CA SER A 108 -60.87 28.68 3.28
C SER A 108 -60.77 27.24 2.78
N GLY A 109 -61.29 26.33 3.62
CA GLY A 109 -61.75 25.00 3.21
C GLY A 109 -61.02 23.83 3.85
N PHE A 110 -61.31 23.53 5.11
CA PHE A 110 -61.05 22.19 5.68
C PHE A 110 -61.92 21.17 4.92
N ALA A 111 -61.30 20.37 4.06
CA ALA A 111 -61.84 19.11 3.58
C ALA A 111 -60.71 18.08 3.62
N ALA A 112 -60.93 17.04 4.42
CA ALA A 112 -60.04 15.90 4.58
C ALA A 112 -59.93 15.13 3.25
N ALA A 113 -58.96 15.50 2.41
CA ALA A 113 -58.49 14.65 1.34
C ALA A 113 -57.40 13.74 1.89
N ALA A 114 -57.68 12.44 1.89
CA ALA A 114 -56.73 11.40 2.27
C ALA A 114 -55.38 11.67 1.60
N THR A 115 -54.38 12.02 2.41
CA THR A 115 -52.99 12.16 1.98
C THR A 115 -52.53 10.77 1.57
N THR A 116 -52.68 10.47 0.28
CA THR A 116 -51.89 9.42 -0.35
C THR A 116 -50.45 9.84 -0.12
N ILE A 117 -49.73 9.10 0.73
CA ILE A 117 -48.30 9.31 0.97
C ILE A 117 -47.63 9.03 -0.37
N ASN A 118 -47.41 10.08 -1.16
CA ASN A 118 -46.58 10.01 -2.34
C ASN A 118 -45.17 9.73 -1.79
N PHE A 119 -44.77 8.47 -1.92
CA PHE A 119 -43.41 8.02 -1.70
C PHE A 119 -42.57 8.75 -2.74
N GLU A 120 -42.03 9.91 -2.38
CA GLU A 120 -41.24 10.74 -3.29
C GLU A 120 -39.98 9.94 -3.63
N ALA A 121 -40.04 9.26 -4.77
CA ALA A 121 -38.99 8.37 -5.23
C ALA A 121 -37.68 9.16 -5.24
N TYR A 122 -36.68 8.67 -4.50
CA TYR A 122 -35.36 9.26 -4.48
C TYR A 122 -34.87 9.49 -5.91
N ARG A 123 -34.75 10.76 -6.29
CA ARG A 123 -34.26 11.15 -7.61
C ARG A 123 -32.79 11.52 -7.46
N PRO A 124 -31.86 10.83 -8.16
CA PRO A 124 -30.46 11.21 -8.12
C PRO A 124 -30.29 12.66 -8.59
N PRO A 125 -29.40 13.45 -7.96
CA PRO A 125 -29.24 14.85 -8.29
C PRO A 125 -28.80 15.03 -9.75
N ASN A 126 -29.40 15.99 -10.45
CA ASN A 126 -28.97 16.34 -11.80
C ASN A 126 -27.61 17.09 -11.76
N ILE A 127 -26.85 17.08 -12.85
CA ILE A 127 -25.53 17.72 -12.96
C ILE A 127 -25.55 19.19 -12.54
N SER A 128 -26.60 19.94 -12.89
CA SER A 128 -26.74 21.34 -12.48
C SER A 128 -26.86 21.50 -10.96
N GLU A 129 -27.57 20.59 -10.30
CA GLU A 129 -27.67 20.55 -8.84
C GLU A 129 -26.34 20.15 -8.21
N ILE A 130 -25.68 19.13 -8.75
CA ILE A 130 -24.34 18.71 -8.32
C ILE A 130 -23.35 19.89 -8.40
N LYS A 131 -23.29 20.59 -9.54
CA LYS A 131 -22.42 21.78 -9.72
C LYS A 131 -22.74 22.86 -8.67
N ARG A 132 -24.03 23.12 -8.40
CA ARG A 132 -24.45 24.10 -7.39
C ARG A 132 -24.04 23.69 -5.98
N GLN A 133 -24.21 22.43 -5.61
CA GLN A 133 -23.80 21.91 -4.31
C GLN A 133 -22.27 21.98 -4.14
N ILE A 134 -21.51 21.59 -5.17
CA ILE A 134 -20.05 21.69 -5.17
C ILE A 134 -19.59 23.12 -4.89
N VAL A 135 -20.16 24.11 -5.60
CA VAL A 135 -19.86 25.53 -5.36
C VAL A 135 -20.20 25.91 -3.93
N ARG A 136 -21.41 25.56 -3.46
CA ARG A 136 -21.88 25.86 -2.10
C ARG A 136 -20.96 25.29 -1.02
N TYR A 137 -20.60 24.01 -1.07
CA TYR A 137 -19.69 23.40 -0.08
C TYR A 137 -18.32 24.07 -0.08
N ASN A 138 -17.78 24.34 -1.27
CA ASN A 138 -16.47 24.95 -1.43
C ASN A 138 -16.42 26.41 -0.96
N GLU A 139 -17.49 27.18 -1.15
CA GLU A 139 -17.59 28.57 -0.69
C GLU A 139 -17.83 28.67 0.81
N LEU A 140 -18.74 27.84 1.35
CA LEU A 140 -19.08 27.87 2.78
C LEU A 140 -17.94 27.38 3.67
N GLN A 141 -17.13 26.43 3.20
CA GLN A 141 -16.02 25.82 3.96
C GLN A 141 -16.40 25.42 5.39
N LEU A 142 -17.61 24.88 5.56
CA LEU A 142 -18.15 24.55 6.88
C LEU A 142 -17.31 23.47 7.58
N VAL A 143 -16.73 23.83 8.73
CA VAL A 143 -16.02 22.90 9.61
C VAL A 143 -17.01 22.30 10.60
N LEU A 144 -17.35 21.03 10.42
CA LEU A 144 -18.22 20.29 11.33
C LEU A 144 -17.49 20.01 12.65
N ASN A 145 -18.26 20.00 13.74
CA ASN A 145 -17.83 19.69 15.11
C ASN A 145 -16.77 20.64 15.70
N GLU A 146 -16.57 21.82 15.12
CA GLU A 146 -15.64 22.82 15.66
C GLU A 146 -16.09 23.36 17.02
N ASP A 147 -17.40 23.50 17.23
CA ASP A 147 -18.03 23.85 18.50
C ASP A 147 -17.72 22.85 19.62
N THR A 148 -17.63 21.57 19.28
CA THR A 148 -17.35 20.48 20.22
C THR A 148 -15.85 20.32 20.51
N PHE A 149 -15.01 20.42 19.47
CA PHE A 149 -13.57 20.12 19.58
C PHE A 149 -12.67 21.36 19.64
N GLY A 150 -13.26 22.56 19.60
CA GLY A 150 -12.56 23.83 19.52
C GLY A 150 -11.85 24.06 18.17
N PRO A 151 -11.34 25.29 17.95
CA PRO A 151 -10.74 25.68 16.68
C PRO A 151 -9.44 24.91 16.39
N LEU A 152 -9.10 24.82 15.10
CA LEU A 152 -7.85 24.21 14.64
C LEU A 152 -6.64 24.95 15.21
N GLN A 153 -5.75 24.22 15.90
CA GLN A 153 -4.48 24.77 16.38
C GLN A 153 -3.44 24.79 15.27
N ASN A 154 -2.55 25.79 15.30
CA ASN A 154 -1.57 26.02 14.23
C ASN A 154 -0.57 24.87 14.02
N ASP A 155 -0.29 24.09 15.07
CA ASP A 155 0.65 22.96 15.09
C ASP A 155 -0.03 21.59 15.00
N SER A 156 -1.38 21.55 15.02
CA SER A 156 -2.15 20.31 14.88
C SER A 156 -1.90 19.65 13.52
N VAL A 157 -2.13 18.34 13.43
CA VAL A 157 -2.06 17.63 12.15
C VAL A 157 -3.37 17.85 11.39
N ILE A 158 -3.26 18.27 10.13
CA ILE A 158 -4.38 18.22 9.19
C ILE A 158 -4.27 16.90 8.41
N ILE A 159 -5.36 16.17 8.27
CA ILE A 159 -5.43 14.95 7.48
C ILE A 159 -6.26 15.25 6.23
N VAL A 160 -5.73 14.97 5.04
CA VAL A 160 -6.42 15.16 3.76
C VAL A 160 -6.65 13.80 3.14
N VAL A 161 -7.92 13.40 3.01
CA VAL A 161 -8.33 12.13 2.41
C VAL A 161 -8.81 12.40 0.98
N GLN A 162 -8.19 11.76 0.00
CA GLN A 162 -8.71 11.75 -1.37
C GLN A 162 -9.81 10.69 -1.49
N VAL A 163 -11.02 11.11 -1.84
CA VAL A 163 -12.23 10.28 -1.93
C VAL A 163 -12.72 10.25 -3.38
N HIS A 164 -13.10 9.06 -3.85
CA HIS A 164 -13.71 8.84 -5.15
C HIS A 164 -15.11 8.24 -4.98
N THR A 165 -15.26 6.92 -5.15
CA THR A 165 -16.58 6.24 -5.17
C THR A 165 -16.61 4.97 -4.31
N ARG A 166 -15.53 4.63 -3.61
CA ARG A 166 -15.43 3.33 -2.91
C ARG A 166 -15.82 3.45 -1.45
N ILE A 167 -17.12 3.66 -1.21
CA ILE A 167 -17.68 3.90 0.14
C ILE A 167 -17.29 2.81 1.15
N ASN A 168 -17.22 1.53 0.77
CA ASN A 168 -16.86 0.45 1.71
C ASN A 168 -15.44 0.62 2.27
N TYR A 169 -14.47 1.00 1.44
CA TYR A 169 -13.13 1.32 1.92
C TYR A 169 -13.13 2.53 2.84
N LEU A 170 -13.84 3.59 2.44
CA LEU A 170 -13.97 4.82 3.23
C LEU A 170 -14.54 4.55 4.63
N ARG A 171 -15.53 3.65 4.76
CA ARG A 171 -16.09 3.22 6.05
C ARG A 171 -15.00 2.64 6.96
N HIS A 172 -14.14 1.77 6.44
CA HIS A 172 -13.03 1.19 7.21
C HIS A 172 -11.98 2.23 7.59
N LEU A 173 -11.67 3.18 6.69
CA LEU A 173 -10.80 4.31 7.02
C LEU A 173 -11.38 5.12 8.19
N ILE A 174 -12.65 5.54 8.11
CA ILE A 174 -13.35 6.30 9.16
C ILE A 174 -13.32 5.57 10.49
N VAL A 175 -13.63 4.26 10.49
CA VAL A 175 -13.57 3.43 11.70
C VAL A 175 -12.17 3.34 12.29
N SER A 176 -11.13 3.26 11.46
CA SER A 176 -9.74 3.25 11.92
C SER A 176 -9.29 4.61 12.48
N LEU A 177 -9.76 5.72 11.88
CA LEU A 177 -9.53 7.08 12.38
C LEU A 177 -10.21 7.30 13.73
N ALA A 178 -11.45 6.84 13.90
CA ALA A 178 -12.21 6.95 15.14
C ALA A 178 -11.52 6.28 16.34
N GLN A 179 -10.73 5.24 16.07
CA GLN A 179 -9.96 4.51 17.09
C GLN A 179 -8.58 5.12 17.37
N ALA A 180 -8.15 6.10 16.57
CA ALA A 180 -6.83 6.67 16.71
C ALA A 180 -6.75 7.65 17.88
N ARG A 181 -5.66 7.52 18.64
CA ARG A 181 -5.40 8.41 19.77
C ARG A 181 -5.20 9.84 19.28
N ASP A 182 -5.80 10.79 19.99
CA ASP A 182 -5.70 12.23 19.73
C ASP A 182 -6.31 12.70 18.40
N ILE A 183 -7.16 11.88 17.75
CA ILE A 183 -7.81 12.26 16.49
C ILE A 183 -8.69 13.51 16.62
N SER A 184 -9.30 13.76 17.77
CA SER A 184 -10.14 14.93 18.05
C SER A 184 -9.40 16.28 17.92
N LYS A 185 -8.08 16.27 18.04
CA LYS A 185 -7.23 17.47 17.84
C LYS A 185 -7.03 17.80 16.35
N SER A 186 -7.16 16.81 15.48
CA SER A 186 -6.90 16.96 14.04
C SER A 186 -8.12 17.56 13.31
N LEU A 187 -7.86 18.22 12.18
CA LEU A 187 -8.88 18.49 11.16
C LEU A 187 -8.77 17.42 10.07
N VAL A 188 -9.87 16.73 9.77
CA VAL A 188 -9.94 15.77 8.66
C VAL A 188 -10.69 16.41 7.50
N VAL A 189 -9.96 16.65 6.40
CA VAL A 189 -10.50 17.18 5.15
C VAL A 189 -10.76 16.02 4.19
N PHE A 190 -12.02 15.76 3.87
CA PHE A 190 -12.40 14.83 2.81
C PHE A 190 -12.52 15.60 1.49
N SER A 191 -11.70 15.21 0.51
CA SER A 191 -11.63 15.85 -0.81
C SER A 191 -12.22 14.90 -1.84
N HIS A 192 -13.36 15.29 -2.41
CA HIS A 192 -14.18 14.44 -3.29
C HIS A 192 -14.01 14.84 -4.76
N ASP A 193 -13.80 13.89 -5.66
CA ASP A 193 -13.91 14.14 -7.12
C ASP A 193 -15.15 13.51 -7.75
N PHE A 194 -16.02 12.94 -6.93
CA PHE A 194 -17.33 12.44 -7.31
C PHE A 194 -18.32 12.82 -6.20
N TYR A 195 -19.39 13.50 -6.58
CA TYR A 195 -20.48 13.86 -5.69
C TYR A 195 -21.43 12.69 -5.55
N ASP A 196 -21.50 12.12 -4.36
CA ASP A 196 -22.35 10.97 -4.03
C ASP A 196 -22.98 11.23 -2.67
N ASP A 197 -24.31 11.26 -2.62
CA ASP A 197 -25.03 11.64 -1.41
C ASP A 197 -24.79 10.63 -0.27
N ASP A 198 -24.59 9.33 -0.55
CA ASP A 198 -24.33 8.32 0.50
C ASP A 198 -22.93 8.50 1.11
N ILE A 199 -21.94 8.85 0.28
CA ILE A 199 -20.59 9.17 0.75
C ILE A 199 -20.60 10.49 1.54
N ASN A 200 -21.31 11.50 1.05
CA ASN A 200 -21.43 12.79 1.71
C ASN A 200 -22.12 12.64 3.08
N ASP A 201 -23.22 11.89 3.14
CA ASP A 201 -23.97 11.60 4.37
C ASP A 201 -23.10 10.84 5.37
N LEU A 202 -22.31 9.85 4.90
CA LEU A 202 -21.37 9.11 5.74
C LEU A 202 -20.33 10.03 6.39
N VAL A 203 -19.75 10.96 5.63
CA VAL A 203 -18.75 11.90 6.14
C VAL A 203 -19.37 12.91 7.12
N GLN A 204 -20.59 13.36 6.85
CA GLN A 204 -21.32 14.29 7.75
C GLN A 204 -21.68 13.68 9.10
N GLN A 205 -21.80 12.35 9.20
CA GLN A 205 -22.11 11.64 10.45
C GLN A 205 -20.91 11.49 11.39
N ILE A 206 -19.70 11.85 10.96
CA ILE A 206 -18.49 11.77 11.78
C ILE A 206 -18.61 12.73 12.96
N ASP A 207 -18.51 12.19 14.18
CA ASP A 207 -18.72 12.92 15.44
C ASP A 207 -17.52 12.90 16.40
N PHE A 208 -16.38 12.35 15.97
CA PHE A 208 -15.19 12.15 16.82
C PHE A 208 -14.03 13.13 16.55
N CYS A 209 -14.14 13.99 15.53
CA CYS A 209 -13.16 15.02 15.21
C CYS A 209 -13.75 16.16 14.36
N LYS A 210 -12.95 17.20 14.10
CA LYS A 210 -13.30 18.27 13.15
C LYS A 210 -13.28 17.73 11.73
N VAL A 211 -14.32 18.01 10.97
CA VAL A 211 -14.47 17.53 9.58
C VAL A 211 -14.75 18.67 8.63
N LEU A 212 -14.10 18.64 7.46
CA LEU A 212 -14.38 19.55 6.36
C LEU A 212 -14.51 18.75 5.06
N GLN A 213 -15.52 19.04 4.25
CA GLN A 213 -15.68 18.48 2.91
C GLN A 213 -15.34 19.54 1.87
N ILE A 214 -14.52 19.15 0.89
CA ILE A 214 -14.21 19.96 -0.29
C ILE A 214 -14.44 19.12 -1.55
N PHE A 215 -14.90 19.74 -2.63
CA PHE A 215 -15.30 19.03 -3.85
C PHE A 215 -14.52 19.54 -5.05
N TYR A 216 -13.79 18.67 -5.72
CA TYR A 216 -13.06 18.99 -6.94
C TYR A 216 -14.05 19.39 -8.05
N PRO A 217 -14.01 20.65 -8.53
CA PRO A 217 -15.09 21.16 -9.38
C PRO A 217 -14.97 20.78 -10.85
N TYR A 218 -13.84 20.19 -11.26
CA TYR A 218 -13.56 19.87 -12.67
C TYR A 218 -13.47 18.35 -12.90
N SER A 219 -14.41 17.61 -12.32
CA SER A 219 -14.50 16.15 -12.44
C SER A 219 -15.19 15.70 -13.74
N MET A 220 -15.00 14.44 -14.11
CA MET A 220 -15.73 13.81 -15.21
C MET A 220 -17.24 13.80 -14.98
N GLN A 221 -17.68 13.67 -13.72
CA GLN A 221 -19.11 13.68 -13.37
C GLN A 221 -19.76 15.03 -13.69
N THR A 222 -19.03 16.12 -13.50
CA THR A 222 -19.52 17.48 -13.75
C THR A 222 -19.36 17.91 -15.22
N HIS A 223 -18.48 17.25 -15.97
CA HIS A 223 -18.15 17.58 -17.36
C HIS A 223 -18.26 16.34 -18.28
N PRO A 224 -19.40 15.63 -18.35
CA PRO A 224 -19.48 14.33 -19.02
C PRO A 224 -19.26 14.37 -20.54
N HIS A 225 -19.45 15.53 -21.16
CA HIS A 225 -19.43 15.73 -22.63
C HIS A 225 -18.54 16.89 -23.07
N GLU A 226 -17.65 17.35 -22.20
CA GLU A 226 -16.75 18.46 -22.45
C GLU A 226 -15.45 18.27 -21.65
N TYR A 227 -14.39 18.97 -22.03
CA TYR A 227 -13.17 19.00 -21.22
C TYR A 227 -13.46 19.59 -19.81
N PRO A 228 -12.93 19.03 -18.70
CA PRO A 228 -11.97 17.92 -18.61
C PRO A 228 -12.57 16.53 -18.45
N GLY A 229 -13.85 16.32 -18.69
CA GLY A 229 -14.35 14.96 -18.89
C GLY A 229 -14.07 14.46 -20.31
N VAL A 230 -15.03 13.74 -20.89
CA VAL A 230 -14.88 13.12 -22.21
C VAL A 230 -15.57 14.01 -23.25
N ASP A 231 -14.79 14.80 -23.97
CA ASP A 231 -15.28 15.58 -25.09
C ASP A 231 -15.51 14.66 -26.31
N PRO A 232 -16.68 14.69 -26.97
CA PRO A 232 -16.95 13.88 -28.16
C PRO A 232 -15.96 14.07 -29.32
N ASN A 233 -15.29 15.22 -29.38
CA ASN A 233 -14.31 15.55 -30.42
C ASN A 233 -12.86 15.28 -30.01
N ASP A 234 -12.62 14.68 -28.84
CA ASP A 234 -11.28 14.22 -28.44
C ASP A 234 -10.80 13.06 -29.33
N CYS A 235 -9.50 13.04 -29.63
CA CYS A 235 -8.91 11.99 -30.43
C CYS A 235 -9.00 10.64 -29.72
N PRO A 236 -9.40 9.55 -30.42
CA PRO A 236 -9.37 8.22 -29.84
C PRO A 236 -7.97 7.86 -29.35
N ARG A 237 -7.86 7.31 -28.14
CA ARG A 237 -6.59 7.02 -27.46
C ARG A 237 -5.47 6.45 -28.35
N ASN A 238 -5.81 5.49 -29.22
CA ASN A 238 -4.85 4.72 -30.01
C ASN A 238 -4.80 5.12 -31.50
N ILE A 239 -5.48 6.20 -31.91
CA ILE A 239 -5.37 6.68 -33.29
C ILE A 239 -3.94 7.15 -33.57
N LYS A 240 -3.42 6.92 -34.78
CA LYS A 240 -2.10 7.43 -35.16
C LYS A 240 -2.14 8.94 -35.33
N LYS A 241 -1.02 9.63 -35.06
CA LYS A 241 -0.96 11.09 -35.13
C LYS A 241 -1.35 11.64 -36.50
N GLU A 242 -0.89 11.00 -37.58
CA GLU A 242 -1.21 11.42 -38.94
C GLU A 242 -2.71 11.34 -39.21
N GLN A 243 -3.36 10.28 -38.71
CA GLN A 243 -4.81 10.10 -38.82
C GLN A 243 -5.57 11.08 -37.93
N ALA A 244 -5.08 11.36 -36.72
CA ALA A 244 -5.65 12.35 -35.81
C ALA A 244 -5.71 13.75 -36.44
N LEU A 245 -4.62 14.14 -37.12
CA LEU A 245 -4.52 15.40 -37.84
C LEU A 245 -5.49 15.47 -39.01
N ILE A 246 -5.69 14.36 -39.74
CA ILE A 246 -6.68 14.27 -40.82
C ILE A 246 -8.11 14.35 -40.26
N SER A 247 -8.39 13.69 -39.13
CA SER A 247 -9.71 13.74 -38.48
C SER A 247 -9.99 15.07 -37.77
N ASN A 248 -8.98 15.95 -37.66
CA ASN A 248 -9.07 17.26 -37.00
C ASN A 248 -9.71 17.21 -35.59
N CYS A 249 -9.38 16.18 -34.81
CA CYS A 249 -9.84 16.05 -33.42
C CYS A 249 -9.08 17.00 -32.48
N ASN A 250 -9.71 17.40 -31.37
CA ASN A 250 -9.31 18.54 -30.54
C ASN A 250 -7.82 18.53 -30.13
N ASN A 251 -7.31 17.37 -29.72
CA ASN A 251 -5.97 17.21 -29.16
C ASN A 251 -4.99 16.52 -30.12
N ALA A 252 -5.26 16.51 -31.43
CA ALA A 252 -4.47 15.79 -32.44
C ALA A 252 -2.97 16.11 -32.42
N LEU A 253 -2.61 17.35 -32.09
CA LEU A 253 -1.21 17.81 -32.03
C LEU A 253 -0.46 17.32 -30.78
N TYR A 254 -1.17 16.88 -29.74
CA TYR A 254 -0.66 16.68 -28.38
C TYR A 254 -0.85 15.23 -27.85
N PRO A 255 -0.33 14.20 -28.55
CA PRO A 255 -0.25 12.87 -27.96
C PRO A 255 0.81 12.82 -26.84
N ASP A 256 0.72 11.81 -25.99
CA ASP A 256 1.72 11.51 -24.97
C ASP A 256 3.05 11.00 -25.57
N LEU A 257 4.04 10.79 -24.70
CA LEU A 257 5.39 10.34 -25.00
C LEU A 257 5.48 8.94 -25.62
N TYR A 258 4.35 8.23 -25.68
CA TYR A 258 4.15 6.92 -26.32
C TYR A 258 3.22 7.00 -27.54
N GLY A 259 2.75 8.19 -27.93
CA GLY A 259 1.89 8.39 -29.09
C GLY A 259 0.41 8.14 -28.82
N HIS A 260 -0.02 8.12 -27.56
CA HIS A 260 -1.42 7.93 -27.19
C HIS A 260 -2.11 9.24 -26.82
N TYR A 261 -3.41 9.34 -27.10
CA TYR A 261 -4.23 10.48 -26.71
C TYR A 261 -4.86 10.31 -25.32
N ARG A 262 -5.29 11.44 -24.78
CA ARG A 262 -5.87 11.60 -23.45
C ARG A 262 -7.04 10.64 -23.19
N GLU A 263 -7.11 10.11 -21.97
CA GLU A 263 -8.31 9.48 -21.41
C GLU A 263 -8.63 10.16 -20.07
N ALA A 264 -9.80 10.81 -19.98
CA ALA A 264 -10.20 11.62 -18.84
C ALA A 264 -10.05 10.89 -17.48
N LYS A 265 -10.46 9.62 -17.43
CA LYS A 265 -10.40 8.76 -16.23
C LYS A 265 -9.00 8.58 -15.64
N PHE A 266 -7.94 8.66 -16.45
CA PHE A 266 -6.57 8.54 -15.97
C PHE A 266 -6.00 9.89 -15.52
N THR A 267 -6.50 10.99 -16.07
CA THR A 267 -6.03 12.34 -15.76
C THR A 267 -6.67 12.94 -14.49
N GLN A 268 -7.91 12.55 -14.16
CA GLN A 268 -8.64 13.14 -13.03
C GLN A 268 -7.87 13.03 -11.71
N THR A 269 -7.25 11.87 -11.42
CA THR A 269 -6.56 11.64 -10.13
C THR A 269 -5.41 12.62 -9.90
N LYS A 270 -4.62 12.94 -10.94
CA LYS A 270 -3.51 13.90 -10.81
C LYS A 270 -3.99 15.34 -10.70
N HIS A 271 -5.03 15.72 -11.45
CA HIS A 271 -5.67 17.02 -11.29
C HIS A 271 -6.23 17.20 -9.87
N HIS A 272 -7.03 16.24 -9.40
CA HIS A 272 -7.61 16.25 -8.07
C HIS A 272 -6.52 16.34 -7.00
N TRP A 273 -5.43 15.59 -7.13
CA TRP A 273 -4.34 15.63 -6.17
C TRP A 273 -3.67 17.00 -6.08
N TRP A 274 -3.43 17.63 -7.23
CA TRP A 274 -2.82 18.95 -7.30
C TRP A 274 -3.77 20.05 -6.79
N TRP A 275 -5.04 20.02 -7.21
CA TRP A 275 -6.08 20.93 -6.77
C TRP A 275 -6.26 20.90 -5.25
N LYS A 276 -6.48 19.71 -4.67
CA LYS A 276 -6.77 19.60 -3.23
C LYS A 276 -5.59 20.07 -2.38
N SER A 277 -4.38 19.84 -2.86
CA SER A 277 -3.16 20.29 -2.18
C SER A 277 -3.05 21.81 -2.19
N ASN A 278 -3.29 22.46 -3.34
CA ASN A 278 -3.35 23.92 -3.42
C ASN A 278 -4.46 24.47 -2.51
N ARG A 279 -5.64 23.88 -2.55
CA ARG A 279 -6.79 24.31 -1.75
C ARG A 279 -6.50 24.25 -0.25
N VAL A 280 -6.07 23.09 0.24
CA VAL A 280 -5.79 22.88 1.68
C VAL A 280 -4.67 23.77 2.18
N PHE A 281 -3.60 23.97 1.40
CA PHE A 281 -2.52 24.83 1.86
C PHE A 281 -2.80 26.31 1.65
N ASN A 282 -3.54 26.72 0.62
CA ASN A 282 -3.50 28.12 0.19
C ASN A 282 -4.85 28.82 0.04
N GLU A 283 -5.97 28.10 0.04
CA GLU A 283 -7.29 28.69 -0.25
C GLU A 283 -8.30 28.50 0.89
N LEU A 284 -8.10 27.52 1.77
CA LEU A 284 -8.99 27.33 2.92
C LEU A 284 -8.70 28.36 4.01
N GLU A 285 -9.74 29.00 4.53
CA GLU A 285 -9.60 30.03 5.57
C GLU A 285 -9.13 29.40 6.90
N VAL A 286 -9.72 28.26 7.28
CA VAL A 286 -9.36 27.53 8.52
C VAL A 286 -7.88 27.12 8.56
N THR A 287 -7.22 26.96 7.40
CA THR A 287 -5.82 26.52 7.33
C THR A 287 -4.86 27.67 7.02
N ARG A 288 -5.34 28.91 6.88
CA ARG A 288 -4.56 30.07 6.41
C ARG A 288 -3.23 30.27 7.15
N PHE A 289 -3.25 30.14 8.48
CA PHE A 289 -2.09 30.33 9.35
C PHE A 289 -1.50 29.03 9.91
N HIS A 290 -1.99 27.88 9.44
CA HIS A 290 -1.53 26.58 9.88
C HIS A 290 -0.05 26.35 9.48
N THR A 291 0.75 25.86 10.43
CA THR A 291 2.20 25.60 10.25
C THR A 291 2.60 24.15 10.50
N GLY A 292 1.69 23.35 11.06
CA GLY A 292 1.88 21.93 11.34
C GLY A 292 2.00 21.07 10.08
N LEU A 293 1.88 19.77 10.28
CA LEU A 293 1.93 18.79 9.19
C LEU A 293 0.56 18.64 8.53
N VAL A 294 0.57 18.47 7.21
CA VAL A 294 -0.56 17.97 6.44
C VAL A 294 -0.24 16.55 6.01
N LEU A 295 -1.02 15.58 6.49
CA LEU A 295 -0.93 14.16 6.19
C LEU A 295 -1.89 13.79 5.07
N PHE A 296 -1.38 13.18 4.00
CA PHE A 296 -2.19 12.74 2.87
C PHE A 296 -2.54 11.25 2.98
N LEU A 297 -3.84 10.95 2.87
CA LEU A 297 -4.42 9.63 2.83
C LEU A 297 -5.35 9.48 1.60
N GLU A 298 -5.73 8.25 1.31
CA GLU A 298 -6.71 7.88 0.28
C GLU A 298 -7.81 7.05 0.95
N GLU A 299 -8.99 6.98 0.34
CA GLU A 299 -10.17 6.29 0.89
C GLU A 299 -9.94 4.80 1.23
N ASP A 300 -8.95 4.15 0.62
CA ASP A 300 -8.56 2.75 0.82
C ASP A 300 -7.32 2.57 1.69
N HIS A 301 -7.03 3.56 2.52
CA HIS A 301 -6.12 3.41 3.64
C HIS A 301 -6.82 2.95 4.92
N TYR A 302 -6.05 2.29 5.79
CA TYR A 302 -6.42 1.96 7.16
C TYR A 302 -5.29 2.42 8.08
N VAL A 303 -5.61 3.09 9.19
CA VAL A 303 -4.59 3.63 10.11
C VAL A 303 -4.48 2.84 11.42
N ALA A 304 -3.28 2.77 11.98
CA ALA A 304 -3.04 2.22 13.31
C ALA A 304 -3.42 3.23 14.41
N GLU A 305 -3.82 2.77 15.59
CA GLU A 305 -4.25 3.63 16.70
C GLU A 305 -3.20 4.64 17.20
N ASP A 306 -1.90 4.40 16.95
CA ASP A 306 -0.79 5.26 17.35
C ASP A 306 -0.22 6.14 16.22
N PHE A 307 -0.88 6.22 15.05
CA PHE A 307 -0.29 6.86 13.87
C PHE A 307 0.04 8.35 14.08
N LEU A 308 -0.85 9.12 14.73
CA LEU A 308 -0.62 10.53 15.04
C LEU A 308 0.48 10.70 16.09
N TYR A 309 0.48 9.85 17.11
CA TYR A 309 1.51 9.83 18.14
C TYR A 309 2.90 9.62 17.53
N LEU A 310 3.02 8.62 16.65
CA LEU A 310 4.27 8.32 15.98
C LEU A 310 4.69 9.43 15.02
N LEU A 311 3.74 10.01 14.28
CA LEU A 311 4.01 11.14 13.38
C LEU A 311 4.56 12.34 14.14
N GLY A 312 3.96 12.69 15.28
CA GLY A 312 4.45 13.76 16.16
C GLY A 312 5.87 13.47 16.67
N MET A 313 6.14 12.23 17.08
CA MET A 313 7.49 11.81 17.49
C MET A 313 8.50 11.91 16.34
N MET A 314 8.13 11.49 15.13
CA MET A 314 9.00 11.61 13.94
C MET A 314 9.31 13.08 13.62
N GLN A 315 8.30 13.95 13.67
CA GLN A 315 8.47 15.38 13.43
C GLN A 315 9.44 16.01 14.45
N GLN A 316 9.22 15.75 15.74
CA GLN A 316 10.09 16.27 16.80
C GLN A 316 11.54 15.79 16.63
N ARG A 317 11.73 14.50 16.32
CA ARG A 317 13.04 13.89 16.18
C ARG A 317 13.69 14.09 14.80
N THR A 318 13.03 14.79 13.88
CA THR A 318 13.59 15.10 12.56
C THR A 318 14.87 15.92 12.68
N LYS A 319 14.92 16.91 13.59
CA LYS A 319 16.11 17.77 13.76
C LYS A 319 17.36 16.99 14.18
N ASP A 320 17.21 15.97 15.02
CA ASP A 320 18.35 15.23 15.58
C ASP A 320 18.68 13.98 14.76
N LEU A 321 17.65 13.27 14.26
CA LEU A 321 17.82 12.00 13.57
C LEU A 321 17.96 12.14 12.05
N CYS A 322 17.33 13.15 11.44
CA CYS A 322 17.37 13.35 9.99
C CYS A 322 17.21 14.83 9.60
N PRO A 323 18.24 15.68 9.78
CA PRO A 323 18.17 17.11 9.45
C PRO A 323 17.82 17.40 7.99
N GLN A 324 18.11 16.46 7.08
CA GLN A 324 17.77 16.56 5.67
C GLN A 324 16.30 16.20 5.34
N CYS A 325 15.59 15.52 6.25
CA CYS A 325 14.23 15.04 5.99
C CYS A 325 13.23 16.20 5.96
N ASN A 326 12.37 16.18 4.94
CA ASN A 326 11.34 17.20 4.70
C ASN A 326 9.97 16.59 4.35
N ILE A 327 9.88 15.26 4.36
CA ILE A 327 8.66 14.47 4.24
C ILE A 327 8.74 13.28 5.22
N LEU A 328 7.63 12.91 5.84
CA LEU A 328 7.52 11.81 6.79
C LEU A 328 6.55 10.78 6.23
N SER A 329 6.89 9.48 6.27
CA SER A 329 6.06 8.41 5.69
C SER A 329 5.69 7.39 6.77
N LEU A 330 4.40 7.18 6.96
CA LEU A 330 3.82 6.23 7.92
C LEU A 330 3.43 4.90 7.28
N GLY A 331 3.28 4.84 5.96
CA GLY A 331 2.91 3.64 5.23
C GLY A 331 4.06 2.99 4.47
N THR A 332 3.94 1.68 4.27
CA THR A 332 4.67 0.90 3.25
C THR A 332 3.79 -0.26 2.79
N TYR A 333 4.02 -0.77 1.58
CA TYR A 333 3.13 -1.77 0.99
C TYR A 333 3.27 -3.10 1.74
N LEU A 334 2.16 -3.71 2.15
CA LEU A 334 2.14 -4.99 2.87
C LEU A 334 2.92 -6.10 2.15
N LYS A 335 2.88 -6.13 0.80
CA LYS A 335 3.67 -7.09 -0.01
C LYS A 335 5.18 -6.95 0.17
N THR A 336 5.66 -5.75 0.52
CA THR A 336 7.07 -5.48 0.85
C THR A 336 7.38 -5.68 2.33
N PHE A 337 6.35 -5.67 3.18
CA PHE A 337 6.46 -5.94 4.61
C PHE A 337 6.28 -7.43 4.88
N ASN A 338 7.40 -8.14 4.84
CA ASN A 338 7.39 -9.58 4.88
C ASN A 338 7.29 -10.08 6.34
N TYR A 339 6.05 -10.23 6.81
CA TYR A 339 5.69 -10.67 8.17
C TYR A 339 6.37 -12.00 8.56
N TYR A 340 6.60 -12.90 7.59
CA TYR A 340 7.10 -14.25 7.82
C TYR A 340 8.62 -14.44 7.63
N THR A 341 9.35 -13.55 6.94
CA THR A 341 10.82 -13.75 6.78
C THR A 341 11.59 -13.51 8.07
N TYR A 342 10.99 -12.83 9.05
CA TYR A 342 11.56 -12.74 10.39
C TYR A 342 11.31 -13.98 11.26
N HIS A 343 10.39 -14.87 10.85
CA HIS A 343 10.23 -16.20 11.43
C HIS A 343 11.24 -17.22 10.87
N SER A 344 11.62 -17.13 9.59
CA SER A 344 12.49 -18.15 8.97
C SER A 344 14.00 -17.88 9.07
N LYS A 345 14.42 -16.61 9.21
CA LYS A 345 15.85 -16.24 9.28
C LYS A 345 16.54 -16.55 10.61
N THR A 346 15.79 -16.90 11.66
CA THR A 346 16.34 -17.40 12.94
C THR A 346 16.46 -18.93 12.97
N ASN A 347 15.59 -19.65 12.27
CA ASN A 347 15.68 -21.11 12.15
C ASN A 347 16.91 -21.60 11.38
N LYS A 348 17.61 -20.73 10.63
CA LYS A 348 18.90 -21.10 10.00
C LYS A 348 20.15 -20.76 10.83
N LYS A 349 20.01 -20.05 11.95
CA LYS A 349 21.14 -19.75 12.85
C LYS A 349 21.18 -20.63 14.11
N SER A 350 20.13 -21.40 14.41
CA SER A 350 20.11 -22.35 15.54
C SER A 350 20.55 -23.78 15.21
N TYR A 351 20.87 -24.12 13.94
CA TYR A 351 21.31 -25.47 13.54
C TYR A 351 22.80 -25.56 13.15
N ALA A 352 23.61 -24.55 13.47
CA ALA A 352 25.06 -24.55 13.22
C ALA A 352 25.91 -24.55 14.51
N SER A 353 25.34 -25.02 15.62
CA SER A 353 26.05 -25.19 16.88
C SER A 353 25.48 -26.36 17.67
N SER A 354 25.54 -27.56 17.08
CA SER A 354 25.41 -28.83 17.78
C SER A 354 26.07 -29.96 16.96
N LEU A 355 27.36 -29.80 16.68
CA LEU A 355 28.25 -30.91 16.34
C LEU A 355 29.46 -30.76 17.24
N ILE A 356 29.34 -31.28 18.46
CA ILE A 356 30.39 -31.91 19.27
C ILE A 356 29.63 -32.58 20.42
N SER A 357 29.47 -33.90 20.34
CA SER A 357 29.82 -34.82 21.43
C SER A 357 29.11 -36.16 21.22
N SER A 358 29.90 -37.17 20.90
CA SER A 358 29.85 -38.45 21.61
C SER A 358 30.99 -39.33 21.12
N ASN A 359 32.07 -39.37 21.88
CA ASN A 359 32.78 -40.63 22.11
C ASN A 359 33.06 -40.72 23.60
N SER A 360 32.40 -41.70 24.21
CA SER A 360 32.63 -42.17 25.56
C SER A 360 33.96 -42.91 25.66
N LEU A 361 34.44 -43.00 26.91
CA LEU A 361 35.26 -44.05 27.52
C LEU A 361 36.76 -43.76 27.75
N LEU A 362 37.07 -43.86 29.05
CA LEU A 362 38.30 -44.33 29.70
C LEU A 362 39.48 -43.35 29.80
N GLY A 363 39.87 -43.05 31.05
CA GLY A 363 41.20 -42.57 31.37
C GLY A 363 41.29 -41.61 32.56
N SER A 364 41.30 -42.16 33.77
CA SER A 364 41.73 -41.47 34.99
C SER A 364 43.13 -40.85 34.88
N ASN A 365 43.33 -39.62 35.36
CA ASN A 365 44.31 -39.32 36.43
C ASN A 365 44.41 -37.82 36.77
N ARG A 366 44.05 -37.51 38.03
CA ARG A 366 44.85 -36.78 39.05
C ARG A 366 45.83 -35.68 38.58
N LYS A 367 45.60 -34.43 39.02
CA LYS A 367 46.33 -33.75 40.13
C LYS A 367 46.02 -32.23 40.19
N ASN A 368 45.76 -31.75 41.42
CA ASN A 368 46.30 -30.57 42.13
C ASN A 368 46.31 -29.20 41.41
N ASN A 369 46.10 -28.03 42.03
CA ASN A 369 46.04 -27.62 43.43
C ASN A 369 45.51 -26.16 43.47
N TYR A 370 44.72 -25.87 44.49
CA TYR A 370 44.75 -24.72 45.41
C TYR A 370 45.02 -23.26 44.97
N SER A 371 44.09 -22.43 45.47
CA SER A 371 44.26 -21.17 46.23
C SER A 371 44.12 -19.80 45.54
N ASN A 372 43.05 -19.09 45.96
CA ASN A 372 42.99 -17.76 46.63
C ASN A 372 44.11 -16.76 46.27
N ASN A 373 43.86 -15.47 46.03
CA ASN A 373 43.27 -14.52 46.98
C ASN A 373 43.16 -13.12 46.35
N ASN A 374 42.09 -12.40 46.73
CA ASN A 374 41.98 -10.99 47.13
C ASN A 374 42.65 -9.80 46.41
N ASN A 375 41.78 -8.79 46.22
CA ASN A 375 41.86 -7.39 46.68
C ASN A 375 42.22 -6.23 45.72
N ASN A 376 41.22 -5.33 45.65
CA ASN A 376 41.25 -3.88 45.93
C ASN A 376 41.61 -2.84 44.85
N ASN A 377 40.60 -1.98 44.65
CA ASN A 377 40.58 -0.50 44.71
C ASN A 377 41.32 0.37 43.68
N GLY A 378 40.57 1.35 43.15
CA GLY A 378 40.94 2.76 43.35
C GLY A 378 41.07 3.67 42.12
N ARG A 379 40.01 4.44 41.86
CA ARG A 379 39.94 5.90 41.57
C ARG A 379 40.81 6.62 40.51
N SER A 380 40.12 7.60 39.90
CA SER A 380 40.50 8.97 39.46
C SER A 380 41.05 9.28 38.06
N LEU A 381 40.28 10.15 37.40
CA LEU A 381 40.49 11.06 36.24
C LEU A 381 41.60 12.13 36.51
N PRO A 382 41.79 13.17 35.66
CA PRO A 382 42.04 13.24 34.20
C PRO A 382 43.23 14.19 33.88
N ALA A 383 43.65 14.36 32.61
CA ALA A 383 44.01 15.65 32.00
C ALA A 383 44.61 15.55 30.58
N SER A 384 44.35 16.62 29.84
CA SER A 384 44.74 17.05 28.48
C SER A 384 46.22 16.98 28.10
N SER A 385 46.49 16.86 26.80
CA SER A 385 47.43 17.74 26.09
C SER A 385 47.28 17.67 24.55
N SER A 386 47.51 18.84 23.95
CA SER A 386 47.48 19.22 22.53
C SER A 386 48.78 18.89 21.78
N SER A 387 48.73 18.68 20.45
CA SER A 387 49.63 19.36 19.47
C SER A 387 49.43 18.89 18.00
N THR A 388 49.06 19.87 17.17
CA THR A 388 49.57 20.25 15.83
C THR A 388 50.22 19.26 14.82
N SER A 389 49.67 19.33 13.59
CA SER A 389 50.34 19.55 12.28
C SER A 389 51.28 18.48 11.68
N LEU A 390 50.95 17.99 10.46
CA LEU A 390 51.78 18.14 9.24
C LEU A 390 51.07 17.62 7.97
N LYS A 391 51.16 18.41 6.89
CA LYS A 391 50.87 18.06 5.49
C LYS A 391 52.02 17.23 4.91
N ASN A 392 51.73 16.32 3.98
CA ASN A 392 52.49 16.22 2.72
C ASN A 392 51.81 15.32 1.67
N ALA A 393 51.97 15.73 0.41
CA ALA A 393 51.48 15.12 -0.81
C ALA A 393 52.61 14.40 -1.59
N LYS A 394 52.23 13.52 -2.54
CA LYS A 394 52.93 12.99 -3.75
C LYS A 394 51.99 11.90 -4.34
N VAL A 395 51.43 11.89 -5.56
CA VAL A 395 51.83 12.13 -6.98
C VAL A 395 52.82 11.09 -7.54
N TYR A 396 52.35 10.24 -8.48
CA TYR A 396 52.82 9.97 -9.88
C TYR A 396 51.99 8.79 -10.49
N VAL A 397 51.20 8.93 -11.60
CA VAL A 397 51.47 8.75 -13.07
C VAL A 397 51.60 7.26 -13.50
N GLY A 398 51.09 6.71 -14.61
CA GLY A 398 50.32 7.18 -15.80
C GLY A 398 50.12 6.03 -16.83
N ASP A 399 49.21 6.25 -17.80
CA ASP A 399 49.01 5.77 -19.21
C ASP A 399 49.05 4.25 -19.56
N THR A 400 48.32 3.66 -20.54
CA THR A 400 48.06 3.97 -21.97
C THR A 400 46.85 3.18 -22.57
N VAL A 401 46.59 3.41 -23.87
CA VAL A 401 45.37 3.37 -24.72
C VAL A 401 45.18 2.08 -25.59
N ASN A 402 44.02 1.99 -26.26
CA ASN A 402 43.62 1.31 -27.55
C ASN A 402 43.01 -0.11 -27.47
N ALA A 403 42.11 -0.59 -28.36
CA ALA A 403 41.16 -0.07 -29.35
C ALA A 403 40.37 -1.27 -29.95
N ASP A 404 39.12 -1.03 -30.39
CA ASP A 404 38.31 -1.63 -31.48
C ASP A 404 38.26 -3.14 -31.84
N LYS A 405 37.01 -3.67 -31.94
CA LYS A 405 36.30 -4.16 -33.16
C LYS A 405 35.15 -5.11 -32.77
N ASN A 406 33.87 -4.75 -32.89
CA ASN A 406 32.96 -4.71 -34.05
C ASN A 406 32.52 -6.07 -34.66
N ASN A 407 31.21 -6.32 -34.51
CA ASN A 407 30.20 -6.70 -35.50
C ASN A 407 29.80 -8.17 -35.85
N ASN A 408 28.47 -8.30 -35.91
CA ASN A 408 27.62 -9.08 -36.85
C ASN A 408 27.48 -10.60 -36.67
N ASN A 409 26.37 -11.27 -37.00
CA ASN A 409 24.92 -10.98 -37.16
C ASN A 409 24.26 -12.33 -37.54
N ASN A 410 22.92 -12.42 -37.41
CA ASN A 410 21.99 -13.24 -38.23
C ASN A 410 21.90 -14.77 -37.99
N ASN A 411 20.72 -15.27 -37.55
CA ASN A 411 19.56 -15.77 -38.33
C ASN A 411 19.71 -17.27 -38.66
N ASN A 412 18.73 -18.17 -38.69
CA ASN A 412 17.27 -18.17 -38.52
C ASN A 412 16.79 -19.65 -38.62
N ILE A 413 15.50 -19.90 -38.30
CA ILE A 413 14.55 -20.72 -39.09
C ILE A 413 14.33 -22.25 -38.82
N LYS A 414 13.06 -22.51 -38.43
CA LYS A 414 12.06 -23.52 -38.88
C LYS A 414 12.12 -24.98 -38.36
N ASN A 415 11.06 -25.40 -37.64
CA ASN A 415 9.87 -26.16 -38.11
C ASN A 415 10.08 -27.68 -37.89
N ASN A 416 9.12 -28.58 -37.63
CA ASN A 416 7.67 -28.54 -37.65
C ASN A 416 7.12 -29.78 -36.88
N MET A 417 5.95 -29.61 -36.26
CA MET A 417 4.75 -30.45 -36.34
C MET A 417 4.69 -31.97 -36.00
N ASN A 418 3.55 -32.28 -35.36
CA ASN A 418 2.62 -33.41 -35.58
C ASN A 418 2.89 -34.74 -34.84
N ASN A 419 1.90 -35.54 -34.41
CA ASN A 419 0.46 -35.43 -34.13
C ASN A 419 0.01 -36.82 -33.59
N LYS A 420 -1.22 -36.91 -33.04
CA LYS A 420 -2.05 -38.11 -32.71
C LYS A 420 -1.65 -38.98 -31.50
N ARG A 421 -2.48 -39.18 -30.45
CA ARG A 421 -3.89 -39.65 -30.24
C ARG A 421 -4.08 -41.18 -30.21
N THR A 422 -5.02 -41.58 -29.35
CA THR A 422 -5.72 -42.88 -29.15
C THR A 422 -4.96 -43.92 -28.29
N SER A 423 -5.57 -44.67 -27.36
CA SER A 423 -6.99 -44.99 -27.07
C SER A 423 -7.13 -45.76 -25.74
N HIS A 424 -8.31 -45.62 -25.09
CA HIS A 424 -9.12 -46.61 -24.34
C HIS A 424 -8.47 -47.39 -23.15
N MET A 425 -9.17 -47.80 -22.07
CA MET A 425 -10.56 -48.22 -21.91
C MET A 425 -10.97 -48.27 -20.41
N ASN A 426 -12.26 -48.05 -20.18
CA ASN A 426 -13.21 -48.32 -19.06
C ASN A 426 -12.79 -49.30 -17.93
N THR A 427 -13.39 -49.36 -16.72
CA THR A 427 -14.83 -49.47 -16.35
C THR A 427 -14.91 -49.51 -14.78
N VAL A 428 -15.83 -48.78 -14.09
CA VAL A 428 -17.08 -49.28 -13.40
C VAL A 428 -16.81 -49.97 -12.03
N THR A 429 -17.48 -49.77 -10.87
CA THR A 429 -18.71 -49.08 -10.40
C THR A 429 -18.76 -49.10 -8.86
N ALA A 430 -19.51 -48.15 -8.25
CA ALA A 430 -20.55 -48.24 -7.19
C ALA A 430 -20.38 -49.18 -5.96
N ALA A 431 -20.95 -48.97 -4.77
CA ALA A 431 -22.05 -48.16 -4.27
C ALA A 431 -21.93 -48.06 -2.72
N SER A 432 -22.64 -47.13 -2.08
CA SER A 432 -23.00 -47.24 -0.65
C SER A 432 -24.37 -46.61 -0.38
N ASN A 433 -25.17 -47.31 0.43
CA ASN A 433 -26.53 -47.02 0.88
C ASN A 433 -26.45 -46.92 2.43
N THR A 434 -26.85 -45.79 3.03
CA THR A 434 -28.13 -45.49 3.72
C THR A 434 -28.15 -45.74 5.24
N ASN A 435 -28.57 -44.67 5.95
CA ASN A 435 -29.45 -44.61 7.14
C ASN A 435 -28.92 -45.15 8.48
N ASP A 436 -29.34 -44.71 9.67
CA ASP A 436 -30.05 -43.54 10.18
C ASP A 436 -29.90 -43.60 11.74
N VAL A 437 -29.90 -42.42 12.37
CA VAL A 437 -30.65 -42.00 13.59
C VAL A 437 -30.48 -42.69 14.98
N ASN A 438 -30.29 -41.80 15.98
CA ASN A 438 -30.77 -41.75 17.38
C ASN A 438 -29.90 -42.08 18.62
N SER A 439 -29.57 -40.98 19.33
CA SER A 439 -29.94 -40.60 20.71
C SER A 439 -29.49 -41.40 21.96
N ASN A 440 -28.78 -40.64 22.82
CA ASN A 440 -28.93 -40.48 24.28
C ASN A 440 -28.32 -41.47 25.31
N TYR A 441 -27.84 -40.82 26.40
CA TYR A 441 -27.63 -41.24 27.80
C TYR A 441 -26.22 -41.56 28.36
N ASN A 442 -25.73 -40.56 29.10
CA ASN A 442 -24.92 -40.46 30.33
C ASN A 442 -24.26 -41.68 31.02
N ASN A 443 -23.01 -41.39 31.47
CA ASN A 443 -22.25 -41.84 32.66
C ASN A 443 -21.90 -43.33 32.80
N ASN A 444 -20.68 -43.78 33.15
CA ASN A 444 -19.53 -43.13 33.80
C ASN A 444 -18.25 -43.98 33.58
N ASN A 445 -17.12 -43.29 33.47
CA ASN A 445 -15.74 -43.67 33.81
C ASN A 445 -15.12 -44.99 33.29
N ASN A 446 -14.14 -44.87 32.39
CA ASN A 446 -12.78 -45.29 32.70
C ASN A 446 -11.71 -44.60 31.82
N ASN A 447 -10.72 -44.06 32.53
CA ASN A 447 -9.42 -43.52 32.14
C ASN A 447 -8.92 -43.78 30.71
N ASN A 448 -8.69 -42.68 29.97
CA ASN A 448 -7.46 -42.55 29.20
C ASN A 448 -6.99 -41.09 29.14
N LYS A 449 -5.77 -40.89 29.64
CA LYS A 449 -5.00 -39.65 29.61
C LYS A 449 -4.78 -39.25 28.15
N ASN A 450 -5.19 -38.06 27.75
CA ASN A 450 -4.55 -37.31 26.66
C ASN A 450 -4.60 -35.83 27.01
N GLY A 451 -3.43 -35.29 27.35
CA GLY A 451 -3.26 -33.91 27.75
C GLY A 451 -3.67 -32.96 26.63
N ALA A 452 -4.52 -32.00 27.00
CA ALA A 452 -4.76 -30.82 26.19
C ALA A 452 -3.42 -30.10 25.97
N GLN A 453 -2.91 -30.17 24.74
CA GLN A 453 -1.79 -29.34 24.30
C GLN A 453 -2.25 -27.88 24.30
N THR A 454 -1.96 -27.19 25.39
CA THR A 454 -1.91 -25.73 25.44
C THR A 454 -0.74 -25.26 24.59
N TRP A 455 -1.03 -24.83 23.36
CA TRP A 455 -0.02 -24.20 22.50
C TRP A 455 0.28 -22.80 23.03
N ASN A 456 1.27 -22.71 23.92
CA ASN A 456 1.92 -21.46 24.28
C ASN A 456 2.64 -20.92 23.04
N TYR A 457 2.02 -19.96 22.34
CA TYR A 457 2.70 -19.16 21.33
C TYR A 457 3.76 -18.28 22.01
N HIS A 458 4.99 -18.78 22.10
CA HIS A 458 6.14 -17.94 22.43
C HIS A 458 6.39 -16.96 21.26
N VAL A 459 5.85 -15.75 21.39
CA VAL A 459 6.18 -14.62 20.50
C VAL A 459 7.63 -14.20 20.79
N LEU A 460 8.53 -14.53 19.87
CA LEU A 460 9.97 -14.25 20.01
C LEU A 460 10.30 -12.74 19.89
N PRO A 461 11.43 -12.28 20.46
CA PRO A 461 11.85 -10.87 20.56
C PRO A 461 12.02 -10.05 19.25
N SER A 462 11.82 -10.62 18.06
CA SER A 462 12.17 -9.97 16.79
C SER A 462 11.17 -8.90 16.32
N LEU A 463 9.89 -9.00 16.70
CA LEU A 463 8.86 -8.01 16.40
C LEU A 463 9.07 -6.69 17.18
N TYR A 464 9.59 -6.75 18.41
CA TYR A 464 9.93 -5.56 19.23
C TYR A 464 10.90 -4.63 18.51
N SER A 465 11.73 -5.17 17.63
CA SER A 465 12.77 -4.40 16.99
C SER A 465 12.26 -3.49 15.87
N VAL A 466 11.06 -3.70 15.29
CA VAL A 466 10.68 -3.03 14.03
C VAL A 466 9.85 -1.76 14.25
N TYR A 467 8.94 -1.75 15.22
CA TYR A 467 7.95 -0.67 15.36
C TYR A 467 8.50 0.65 15.91
N GLN A 468 9.70 0.63 16.52
CA GLN A 468 10.43 1.81 17.02
C GLN A 468 11.47 2.33 16.01
N LYS A 469 11.69 1.60 14.92
CA LYS A 469 12.75 1.88 13.95
C LYS A 469 12.23 2.78 12.83
N VAL A 470 13.04 3.78 12.51
CA VAL A 470 12.85 4.65 11.34
C VAL A 470 14.05 4.55 10.40
N GLU A 471 13.83 4.80 9.12
CA GLU A 471 14.86 4.84 8.09
C GLU A 471 14.82 6.19 7.36
N SER A 472 15.98 6.72 7.01
CA SER A 472 16.12 7.92 6.18
C SER A 472 16.45 7.52 4.74
N MET A 473 15.64 7.97 3.78
CA MET A 473 15.84 7.66 2.35
C MET A 473 15.38 8.83 1.46
N PRO A 474 15.96 9.02 0.26
CA PRO A 474 15.33 9.88 -0.75
C PRO A 474 13.90 9.45 -1.03
N TRP A 475 13.02 10.41 -1.37
CA TRP A 475 11.66 10.10 -1.79
C TRP A 475 11.64 9.17 -3.01
N ILE A 476 10.83 8.11 -2.92
CA ILE A 476 10.62 7.12 -3.97
C ILE A 476 9.11 6.89 -4.06
N SER A 477 8.53 7.21 -5.22
CA SER A 477 7.10 7.15 -5.49
C SER A 477 6.50 5.81 -5.06
N SER A 478 7.05 4.71 -5.58
CA SER A 478 6.55 3.35 -5.36
C SER A 478 6.75 2.78 -3.94
N LYS A 479 7.26 3.57 -3.00
CA LYS A 479 7.50 3.12 -1.61
C LYS A 479 6.84 4.00 -0.57
N HIS A 480 6.80 5.31 -0.80
CA HIS A 480 6.49 6.29 0.26
C HIS A 480 5.22 7.10 -0.04
N ASN A 481 4.47 6.76 -1.11
CA ASN A 481 3.24 7.42 -1.51
C ASN A 481 2.02 7.13 -0.62
N MET A 482 2.17 6.37 0.48
CA MET A 482 1.08 6.06 1.41
C MET A 482 1.31 6.68 2.78
N GLY A 483 0.34 7.49 3.24
CA GLY A 483 0.38 8.07 4.58
C GLY A 483 1.60 8.94 4.80
N PHE A 484 1.85 9.88 3.88
CA PHE A 484 2.96 10.80 3.98
C PHE A 484 2.51 12.19 4.40
N ALA A 485 3.37 12.88 5.14
CA ALA A 485 3.11 14.21 5.64
C ALA A 485 4.27 15.16 5.38
N PHE A 486 3.93 16.41 5.10
CA PHE A 486 4.87 17.51 5.03
C PHE A 486 4.19 18.82 5.45
N ASN A 487 4.99 19.85 5.74
CA ASN A 487 4.49 21.15 6.17
C ASN A 487 4.40 22.15 5.01
N ARG A 488 3.88 23.34 5.33
CA ARG A 488 3.71 24.46 4.40
C ARG A 488 5.01 24.89 3.71
N THR A 489 6.16 24.81 4.39
CA THR A 489 7.47 25.17 3.80
C THR A 489 7.85 24.21 2.67
N THR A 490 7.68 22.90 2.90
CA THR A 490 7.89 21.88 1.86
C THR A 490 6.90 22.08 0.72
N TRP A 491 5.61 22.26 1.02
CA TRP A 491 4.59 22.51 0.01
C TRP A 491 4.88 23.74 -0.86
N THR A 492 5.26 24.86 -0.24
CA THR A 492 5.57 26.10 -0.97
C THR A 492 6.72 25.88 -1.97
N SER A 493 7.70 25.04 -1.60
CA SER A 493 8.79 24.66 -2.50
C SER A 493 8.30 23.78 -3.65
N ILE A 494 7.41 22.81 -3.39
CA ILE A 494 6.78 21.97 -4.42
C ILE A 494 5.92 22.82 -5.36
N ARG A 495 5.08 23.71 -4.84
CA ARG A 495 4.18 24.57 -5.62
C ARG A 495 4.94 25.51 -6.56
N ARG A 496 6.10 26.04 -6.15
CA ARG A 496 6.99 26.83 -7.04
C ARG A 496 7.46 26.03 -8.27
N CYS A 497 7.44 24.70 -8.17
CA CYS A 497 7.74 23.78 -9.26
C CYS A 497 6.49 23.30 -10.02
N ALA A 498 5.37 24.04 -9.95
CA ALA A 498 4.11 23.69 -10.63
C ALA A 498 4.31 23.28 -12.10
N ARG A 499 5.13 24.02 -12.85
CA ARG A 499 5.43 23.68 -14.25
C ARG A 499 6.03 22.28 -14.41
N HIS A 500 6.98 21.90 -13.55
CA HIS A 500 7.55 20.56 -13.57
C HIS A 500 6.54 19.46 -13.20
N PHE A 501 5.56 19.77 -12.35
CA PHE A 501 4.50 18.81 -12.02
C PHE A 501 3.48 18.68 -13.15
N CYS A 502 2.97 19.82 -13.62
CA CYS A 502 1.85 19.92 -14.55
C CYS A 502 2.21 19.63 -16.00
N THR A 503 3.49 19.73 -16.41
CA THR A 503 3.91 19.42 -17.80
C THR A 503 4.76 18.16 -17.90
N TYR A 504 5.05 17.48 -16.79
CA TYR A 504 5.70 16.18 -16.84
C TYR A 504 4.68 15.14 -17.29
N ASP A 505 5.00 14.47 -18.40
CA ASP A 505 4.10 13.54 -19.06
C ASP A 505 4.03 12.19 -18.32
N ASP A 506 3.33 12.23 -17.20
CA ASP A 506 2.98 11.12 -16.35
C ASP A 506 1.67 11.46 -15.65
N TYR A 507 0.60 10.71 -15.94
CA TYR A 507 -0.70 10.91 -15.29
C TYR A 507 -0.70 10.56 -13.80
N ASN A 508 0.36 9.93 -13.27
CA ASN A 508 0.46 9.60 -11.86
C ASN A 508 1.05 10.78 -11.07
N TRP A 509 0.33 11.26 -10.06
CA TRP A 509 0.74 12.40 -9.24
C TRP A 509 2.03 12.11 -8.45
N ASP A 510 2.22 10.87 -8.00
CA ASP A 510 3.35 10.45 -7.17
C ASP A 510 4.66 10.39 -7.96
N TRP A 511 4.61 9.88 -9.20
CA TRP A 511 5.73 9.90 -10.14
C TRP A 511 6.06 11.33 -10.60
N SER A 512 5.03 12.17 -10.78
CA SER A 512 5.21 13.60 -11.05
C SER A 512 5.87 14.33 -9.88
N LEU A 513 5.50 14.00 -8.63
CA LEU A 513 6.16 14.52 -7.43
C LEU A 513 7.61 14.05 -7.31
N GLN A 514 7.90 12.80 -7.70
CA GLN A 514 9.28 12.31 -7.79
C GLN A 514 10.09 13.07 -8.85
N HIS A 515 9.48 13.39 -10.01
CA HIS A 515 10.12 14.24 -11.02
C HIS A 515 10.45 15.63 -10.44
N VAL A 516 9.49 16.30 -9.79
CA VAL A 516 9.68 17.61 -9.13
C VAL A 516 10.85 17.57 -8.14
N SER A 517 10.89 16.54 -7.30
CA SER A 517 11.98 16.32 -6.33
C SER A 517 13.35 16.20 -6.97
N GLN A 518 13.44 15.54 -8.13
CA GLN A 518 14.73 15.24 -8.76
C GLN A 518 15.21 16.32 -9.73
N GLN A 519 14.29 17.04 -10.38
CA GLN A 519 14.57 17.94 -11.51
C GLN A 519 14.32 19.42 -11.22
N CYS A 520 13.56 19.76 -10.18
CA CYS A 520 13.23 21.16 -9.87
C CYS A 520 13.69 21.61 -8.48
N LEU A 521 13.41 20.82 -7.44
CA LEU A 521 13.72 21.25 -6.07
C LEU A 521 15.23 21.36 -5.84
N GLN A 522 15.66 22.51 -5.30
CA GLN A 522 17.04 22.70 -4.81
C GLN A 522 17.37 21.71 -3.69
N ARG A 523 16.48 21.61 -2.69
CA ARG A 523 16.50 20.57 -1.66
C ARG A 523 15.53 19.47 -2.04
N LYS A 524 16.06 18.35 -2.53
CA LYS A 524 15.26 17.18 -2.92
C LYS A 524 14.41 16.67 -1.76
N LEU A 525 13.30 16.02 -2.07
CA LEU A 525 12.47 15.36 -1.06
C LEU A 525 13.25 14.19 -0.46
N HIS A 526 13.38 14.21 0.86
CA HIS A 526 14.04 13.19 1.65
C HIS A 526 13.12 12.77 2.80
N ALA A 527 12.85 11.47 2.86
CA ALA A 527 11.83 10.87 3.69
C ALA A 527 12.42 10.22 4.94
N MET A 528 11.80 10.49 6.09
CA MET A 528 11.90 9.62 7.26
C MET A 528 10.73 8.63 7.21
N ILE A 529 11.01 7.34 7.22
CA ILE A 529 10.02 6.28 6.99
C ILE A 529 10.00 5.35 8.18
N VAL A 530 8.81 4.98 8.64
CA VAL A 530 8.66 3.98 9.69
C VAL A 530 8.94 2.58 9.14
N LYS A 531 9.66 1.75 9.90
CA LYS A 531 9.83 0.34 9.53
C LYS A 531 8.58 -0.48 9.80
N GLY A 532 7.88 -0.22 10.91
CA GLY A 532 6.56 -0.79 11.20
C GLY A 532 5.46 0.15 10.70
N PRO A 533 4.72 -0.20 9.62
CA PRO A 533 3.71 0.68 9.03
C PRO A 533 2.60 1.02 10.02
N ARG A 534 2.18 2.28 9.98
CA ARG A 534 1.01 2.85 10.69
C ARG A 534 -0.13 3.19 9.73
N VAL A 535 0.13 3.14 8.43
CA VAL A 535 -0.86 3.29 7.36
C VAL A 535 -0.76 2.06 6.46
N PHE A 536 -1.89 1.43 6.21
CA PHE A 536 -2.01 0.20 5.42
C PHE A 536 -2.91 0.45 4.22
N HIS A 537 -2.54 -0.05 3.05
CA HIS A 537 -3.40 -0.06 1.89
C HIS A 537 -4.28 -1.31 1.92
N ILE A 538 -5.58 -1.10 2.08
CA ILE A 538 -6.59 -2.16 2.08
C ILE A 538 -7.23 -2.36 0.71
N GLY A 539 -6.97 -1.45 -0.25
CA GLY A 539 -7.42 -1.55 -1.63
C GLY A 539 -6.96 -2.83 -2.33
N GLU A 540 -7.92 -3.65 -2.76
CA GLU A 540 -7.68 -4.84 -3.60
C GLU A 540 -8.22 -4.70 -5.03
N CYS A 541 -8.92 -3.59 -5.32
CA CYS A 541 -9.46 -3.24 -6.62
C CYS A 541 -9.18 -1.78 -6.99
N GLY A 542 -8.97 -1.51 -8.29
CA GLY A 542 -8.55 -0.21 -8.82
C GLY A 542 -7.83 -0.35 -10.18
N VAL A 543 -7.32 0.75 -10.74
CA VAL A 543 -6.71 0.82 -12.10
C VAL A 543 -5.58 -0.20 -12.31
N HIS A 544 -4.89 -0.60 -11.26
CA HIS A 544 -3.77 -1.55 -11.31
C HIS A 544 -4.12 -2.98 -10.86
N HIS A 545 -5.37 -3.23 -10.45
CA HIS A 545 -5.81 -4.53 -9.96
C HIS A 545 -6.63 -5.28 -11.00
N LYS A 546 -6.37 -6.58 -11.14
CA LYS A 546 -7.10 -7.47 -12.07
C LYS A 546 -8.37 -8.07 -11.46
N ASN A 547 -8.56 -7.95 -10.14
CA ASN A 547 -9.70 -8.53 -9.45
C ASN A 547 -10.96 -7.66 -9.62
N LYS A 548 -12.05 -8.32 -10.02
CA LYS A 548 -13.39 -7.73 -10.10
C LYS A 548 -14.12 -7.75 -8.75
N ASN A 549 -13.71 -8.65 -7.84
CA ASN A 549 -14.28 -8.72 -6.52
C ASN A 549 -13.60 -7.67 -5.61
N CYS A 550 -14.37 -6.66 -5.18
CA CYS A 550 -13.91 -5.55 -4.34
C CYS A 550 -14.18 -5.78 -2.84
N GLU A 551 -14.72 -6.94 -2.47
CA GLU A 551 -14.95 -7.37 -1.08
C GLU A 551 -13.61 -7.50 -0.34
N SER A 552 -13.23 -6.47 0.40
CA SER A 552 -11.87 -6.31 0.98
C SER A 552 -11.71 -6.95 2.36
N ASN A 553 -12.70 -7.75 2.78
CA ASN A 553 -12.82 -8.27 4.12
C ASN A 553 -11.60 -9.11 4.54
N GLN A 554 -10.95 -9.76 3.58
CA GLN A 554 -9.74 -10.55 3.80
C GLN A 554 -8.50 -9.71 4.14
N VAL A 555 -8.29 -8.57 3.49
CA VAL A 555 -7.14 -7.69 3.82
C VAL A 555 -7.40 -6.91 5.09
N ILE A 556 -8.65 -6.48 5.32
CA ILE A 556 -9.04 -5.79 6.55
C ILE A 556 -8.82 -6.69 7.76
N SER A 557 -9.30 -7.93 7.73
CA SER A 557 -9.08 -8.90 8.83
C SER A 557 -7.60 -9.17 9.08
N LYS A 558 -6.75 -9.23 8.03
CA LYS A 558 -5.29 -9.33 8.17
C LYS A 558 -4.70 -8.10 8.88
N VAL A 559 -5.08 -6.89 8.47
CA VAL A 559 -4.59 -5.64 9.09
C VAL A 559 -5.01 -5.55 10.56
N GLN A 560 -6.28 -5.82 10.86
CA GLN A 560 -6.79 -5.85 12.23
C GLN A 560 -6.06 -6.91 13.08
N HIS A 561 -5.74 -8.07 12.51
CA HIS A 561 -4.97 -9.08 13.20
C HIS A 561 -3.53 -8.65 13.51
N VAL A 562 -2.84 -8.02 12.55
CA VAL A 562 -1.50 -7.46 12.76
C VAL A 562 -1.52 -6.40 13.87
N LEU A 563 -2.50 -5.49 13.84
CA LEU A 563 -2.63 -4.44 14.86
C LEU A 563 -2.95 -5.01 16.24
N ARG A 564 -3.79 -6.04 16.34
CA ARG A 564 -4.06 -6.74 17.60
C ARG A 564 -2.79 -7.36 18.19
N ILE A 565 -1.98 -8.01 17.36
CA ILE A 565 -0.69 -8.55 17.80
C ILE A 565 0.24 -7.44 18.27
N ALA A 566 0.35 -6.34 17.52
CA ALA A 566 1.18 -5.19 17.88
C ALA A 566 0.72 -4.56 19.21
N ARG A 567 -0.59 -4.46 19.45
CA ARG A 567 -1.18 -3.98 20.71
C ARG A 567 -0.84 -4.91 21.87
N ASN A 568 -1.13 -6.20 21.74
CA ASN A 568 -0.90 -7.19 22.81
C ASN A 568 0.59 -7.34 23.17
N SER A 569 1.48 -7.09 22.19
CA SER A 569 2.93 -7.12 22.39
C SER A 569 3.53 -5.74 22.77
N HIS A 570 2.71 -4.73 23.06
CA HIS A 570 3.14 -3.40 23.48
C HIS A 570 4.10 -2.71 22.48
N GLN A 571 3.85 -2.90 21.18
CA GLN A 571 4.67 -2.36 20.08
C GLN A 571 4.14 -1.04 19.51
N LEU A 572 2.90 -0.69 19.86
CA LEU A 572 2.29 0.60 19.59
C LEU A 572 2.67 1.58 20.69
N PHE A 573 2.67 2.88 20.38
CA PHE A 573 3.07 3.96 21.29
C PHE A 573 4.51 3.81 21.82
N PRO A 574 5.53 3.71 20.95
CA PRO A 574 6.91 3.54 21.38
C PRO A 574 7.43 4.77 22.12
N ARG A 575 8.25 4.59 23.16
CA ARG A 575 8.80 5.71 23.95
C ARG A 575 9.89 6.51 23.24
N SER A 576 10.54 5.92 22.24
CA SER A 576 11.62 6.54 21.48
C SER A 576 11.71 5.97 20.06
N LEU A 577 12.33 6.74 19.17
CA LEU A 577 12.67 6.31 17.81
C LEU A 577 14.16 6.00 17.71
N MET A 578 14.47 4.95 16.95
CA MET A 578 15.83 4.56 16.61
C MET A 578 16.03 4.63 15.09
N MET A 579 17.02 5.41 14.65
CA MET A 579 17.41 5.43 13.24
C MET A 579 18.12 4.13 12.89
N THR A 580 17.66 3.46 11.83
CA THR A 580 18.37 2.31 11.25
C THR A 580 19.41 2.76 10.26
N VAL A 581 20.49 1.97 10.12
CA VAL A 581 21.51 2.21 9.09
C VAL A 581 20.82 2.36 7.73
N PRO A 582 21.05 3.46 7.00
CA PRO A 582 20.47 3.65 5.69
C PRO A 582 20.84 2.48 4.79
N SER A 583 19.85 1.86 4.15
CA SER A 583 20.12 0.85 3.13
C SER A 583 20.98 1.47 2.02
N LEU A 584 21.98 0.76 1.50
CA LEU A 584 22.75 1.22 0.34
C LEU A 584 21.83 1.31 -0.88
N ILE A 585 21.34 2.51 -1.19
CA ILE A 585 20.48 2.73 -2.36
C ILE A 585 21.38 3.01 -3.56
N LYS A 586 21.32 2.16 -4.59
CA LYS A 586 21.87 2.50 -5.91
C LYS A 586 21.15 3.77 -6.38
N LYS A 587 21.90 4.81 -6.78
CA LYS A 587 21.34 6.02 -7.41
C LYS A 587 20.34 5.58 -8.48
N SER A 588 19.05 5.77 -8.25
CA SER A 588 18.05 5.44 -9.27
C SER A 588 18.02 6.59 -10.27
N LYS A 589 18.25 6.25 -11.54
CA LYS A 589 18.03 7.21 -12.62
C LYS A 589 16.53 7.46 -12.72
N LEU A 590 16.13 8.73 -12.86
CA LEU A 590 14.74 9.06 -13.14
C LEU A 590 14.31 8.31 -14.40
N ARG A 591 13.22 7.55 -14.30
CA ARG A 591 12.64 6.86 -15.46
C ARG A 591 11.91 7.87 -16.33
N LYS A 592 11.72 7.54 -17.61
CA LYS A 592 10.77 8.25 -18.47
C LYS A 592 9.38 8.14 -17.83
N GLY A 593 8.55 9.17 -17.95
CA GLY A 593 7.19 9.17 -17.41
C GLY A 593 6.34 8.05 -18.02
N ASN A 594 5.24 7.72 -17.35
CA ASN A 594 4.30 6.69 -17.80
C ASN A 594 3.37 7.14 -18.93
N GLY A 595 3.46 8.40 -19.39
CA GLY A 595 2.59 8.94 -20.44
C GLY A 595 1.21 9.34 -19.88
N GLY A 596 0.22 9.40 -20.78
CA GLY A 596 -1.17 9.75 -20.47
C GLY A 596 -1.40 11.18 -20.00
N TRP A 597 -0.39 12.06 -20.09
CA TRP A 597 -0.44 13.46 -19.67
C TRP A 597 0.24 14.36 -20.73
N GLY A 598 0.02 14.05 -22.01
CA GLY A 598 0.55 14.81 -23.15
C GLY A 598 -0.36 15.96 -23.62
N ASP A 599 -1.63 15.93 -23.24
CA ASP A 599 -2.64 16.91 -23.68
C ASP A 599 -2.39 18.28 -23.05
N LEU A 600 -2.29 19.32 -23.88
CA LEU A 600 -1.99 20.68 -23.44
C LEU A 600 -3.07 21.23 -22.49
N ARG A 601 -4.34 20.85 -22.69
CA ARG A 601 -5.44 21.32 -21.84
C ARG A 601 -5.27 20.85 -20.40
N ASP A 602 -4.76 19.63 -20.18
CA ASP A 602 -4.43 19.12 -18.84
C ASP A 602 -3.26 19.85 -18.20
N HIS A 603 -2.29 20.32 -19.01
CA HIS A 603 -1.19 21.13 -18.48
C HIS A 603 -1.72 22.48 -18.01
N GLU A 604 -2.55 23.13 -18.82
CA GLU A 604 -3.13 24.45 -18.53
C GLU A 604 -4.07 24.41 -17.32
N LEU A 605 -4.98 23.43 -17.26
CA LEU A 605 -5.88 23.27 -16.12
C LEU A 605 -5.10 23.06 -14.81
N CYS A 606 -4.09 22.20 -14.82
CA CYS A 606 -3.23 21.96 -13.65
C CYS A 606 -2.45 23.22 -13.24
N LEU A 607 -1.90 23.96 -14.20
CA LEU A 607 -1.17 25.20 -13.94
C LEU A 607 -2.09 26.29 -13.35
N ASN A 608 -3.31 26.42 -13.86
CA ASN A 608 -4.29 27.39 -13.36
C ASN A 608 -4.65 27.14 -11.89
N MET A 609 -4.69 25.88 -11.44
CA MET A 609 -4.88 25.54 -10.02
C MET A 609 -3.72 25.94 -9.11
N SER A 610 -2.58 26.34 -9.67
CA SER A 610 -1.41 26.79 -8.89
C SER A 610 -1.38 28.30 -8.66
N LEU A 611 -2.24 29.03 -9.38
CA LEU A 611 -2.33 30.48 -9.28
C LEU A 611 -3.11 30.85 -8.02
N PRO A 612 -2.76 31.95 -7.32
CA PRO A 612 -3.61 32.46 -6.25
C PRO A 612 -5.01 32.73 -6.81
N THR A 613 -6.03 32.15 -6.19
CA THR A 613 -7.41 32.59 -6.38
C THR A 613 -7.51 34.04 -5.89
N ARG A 614 -7.98 34.93 -6.76
CA ARG A 614 -8.10 36.37 -6.48
C ARG A 614 -9.20 36.66 -5.47
#